data_AF-A0A939I680-F1
#
_entry.id   AF-A0A939I680-F1
#
_cell.length_a   1.000
_cell.length_b   1.000
_cell.length_c   1.000
_cell.angle_alpha   90.00
_cell.angle_beta   90.00
_cell.angle_gamma   90.00
#
_symmetry.space_group_name_H-M   'P 1'
#
loop_
_entity.id
_entity.type
_entity.pdbx_description
1 polymer ?
#
loop_
_entity_poly.entity_id
_entity_poly.type
_entity_poly.pdbx_seq_one_letter_code
_entity_poly.pdbx_strand_id
1 'polypeptide(L)'
;MSSTPALVSALRELGDRPAVVADGRAISGIGLLLGVSPPGGLPRALAERVAEHAALPPSAARAAEQRLRHWAGVLGPPPIRHTLLHPATDLAVDLALATLLAGGTVHCADPEEQPDAQLAAVAANGTTHLSLPSALLWRLSRQPDLAEHDLGALRLVLHVGPEPRQDDVYAAVEALGAVLAHVRAPHSQAEAADGRLRADARAATAAAWKHSIGITADQVTEFGAHLDRAVLTTLLHILQQSGVLTEAQRGWSEPELLATALVTPAQRPRVGRWLDALAGHGLIARHDGGAQGPIFHGGPELTAAEAREAWRPAVEAWGDGLGPAAVLDRVRRGALRLPRLITGAEPARPA
;
A
#
# COMPACT_ATOMS: atom_id res chain seq x y z
N MET A 1 37.65 -15.73 -15.40
CA MET A 1 36.94 -15.57 -16.68
C MET A 1 36.37 -14.16 -16.71
N SER A 2 36.69 -13.35 -17.73
CA SER A 2 36.15 -11.99 -17.84
C SER A 2 34.66 -12.07 -18.14
N SER A 3 33.80 -11.69 -17.19
CA SER A 3 32.36 -11.63 -17.42
C SER A 3 32.06 -10.41 -18.28
N THR A 4 31.61 -10.63 -19.52
CA THR A 4 31.11 -9.53 -20.37
C THR A 4 29.94 -8.84 -19.65
N PRO A 5 29.88 -7.50 -19.60
CA PRO A 5 28.75 -6.77 -19.03
C PRO A 5 27.42 -7.22 -19.65
N ALA A 6 26.35 -7.34 -18.85
CA ALA A 6 25.05 -7.83 -19.30
C ALA A 6 24.46 -6.93 -20.40
N LEU A 7 24.65 -5.62 -20.31
CA LEU A 7 24.22 -4.68 -21.36
C LEU A 7 24.89 -4.99 -22.70
N VAL A 8 26.19 -5.27 -22.70
CA VAL A 8 26.95 -5.61 -23.92
C VAL A 8 26.43 -6.93 -24.51
N SER A 9 26.15 -7.92 -23.65
CA SER A 9 25.54 -9.18 -24.09
C SER A 9 24.16 -8.96 -24.70
N ALA A 10 23.29 -8.17 -24.07
CA ALA A 10 21.96 -7.85 -24.59
C ALA A 10 22.02 -7.14 -25.96
N LEU A 11 22.94 -6.18 -26.12
CA LEU A 11 23.16 -5.51 -27.40
C LEU A 11 23.67 -6.46 -28.49
N ARG A 12 24.51 -7.44 -28.15
CA ARG A 12 24.94 -8.50 -29.08
C ARG A 12 23.78 -9.41 -29.47
N GLU A 13 22.89 -9.76 -28.53
CA GLU A 13 21.70 -10.57 -28.79
C GLU A 13 20.64 -9.84 -29.62
N LEU A 14 20.58 -8.51 -29.57
CA LEU A 14 19.81 -7.72 -30.52
C LEU A 14 20.35 -7.90 -31.95
N GLY A 15 21.68 -8.02 -32.11
CA GLY A 15 22.33 -8.27 -33.38
C GLY A 15 22.05 -7.15 -34.39
N ASP A 16 21.51 -7.52 -35.54
CA ASP A 16 21.12 -6.59 -36.62
C ASP A 16 19.71 -5.98 -36.42
N ARG A 17 18.97 -6.39 -35.38
CA ARG A 17 17.66 -5.81 -35.09
C ARG A 17 17.79 -4.34 -34.68
N PRO A 18 16.81 -3.48 -35.02
CA PRO A 18 16.76 -2.11 -34.54
C PRO A 18 16.78 -2.04 -33.02
N ALA A 19 17.85 -1.48 -32.48
CA ALA A 19 18.00 -1.19 -31.06
C ALA A 19 17.51 0.24 -30.76
N VAL A 20 17.90 1.20 -31.59
CA VAL A 20 17.51 2.62 -31.48
C VAL A 20 16.99 3.10 -32.81
N VAL A 21 15.87 3.83 -32.80
CA VAL A 21 15.29 4.51 -33.96
C VAL A 21 15.23 6.00 -33.65
N ALA A 22 15.81 6.83 -34.51
CA ALA A 22 15.80 8.30 -34.39
C ALA A 22 15.78 8.92 -35.78
N ASP A 23 14.96 9.95 -36.00
CA ASP A 23 14.83 10.66 -37.28
C ASP A 23 14.62 9.72 -38.49
N GLY A 24 13.81 8.67 -38.29
CA GLY A 24 13.55 7.65 -39.31
C GLY A 24 14.73 6.70 -39.61
N ARG A 25 15.84 6.80 -38.86
CA ARG A 25 17.01 5.93 -39.00
C ARG A 25 17.08 4.91 -37.88
N ALA A 26 17.26 3.64 -38.25
CA ALA A 26 17.46 2.54 -37.31
C ALA A 26 18.95 2.25 -37.11
N ILE A 27 19.37 2.09 -35.86
CA ILE A 27 20.70 1.67 -35.45
C ILE A 27 20.57 0.29 -34.81
N SER A 28 21.37 -0.67 -35.26
CA SER A 28 21.38 -2.01 -34.69
C SER A 28 22.12 -2.06 -33.34
N GLY A 29 21.93 -3.13 -32.57
CA GLY A 29 22.67 -3.33 -31.32
C GLY A 29 24.18 -3.39 -31.54
N ILE A 30 24.61 -4.04 -32.63
CA ILE A 30 26.02 -4.05 -33.05
C ILE A 30 26.49 -2.65 -33.44
N GLY A 31 25.68 -1.89 -34.17
CA GLY A 31 26.00 -0.52 -34.55
C GLY A 31 26.28 0.38 -33.34
N LEU A 32 25.45 0.29 -32.29
CA LEU A 32 25.66 1.04 -31.05
C LEU A 32 26.96 0.64 -30.34
N LEU A 33 27.29 -0.65 -30.29
CA LEU A 33 28.56 -1.13 -29.71
C LEU A 33 29.79 -0.65 -30.49
N LEU A 34 29.65 -0.42 -31.79
CA LEU A 34 30.68 0.15 -32.66
C LEU A 34 30.71 1.69 -32.63
N GLY A 35 29.87 2.33 -31.82
CA GLY A 35 29.82 3.78 -31.68
C GLY A 35 29.07 4.50 -32.81
N VAL A 36 28.25 3.79 -33.60
CA VAL A 36 27.39 4.43 -34.59
C VAL A 36 26.31 5.23 -33.87
N SER A 37 26.30 6.54 -34.10
CA SER A 37 25.28 7.43 -33.52
C SER A 37 24.86 8.51 -34.52
N PRO A 38 23.56 8.81 -34.66
CA PRO A 38 23.08 9.96 -35.41
C PRO A 38 23.44 11.26 -34.68
N PRO A 39 23.43 12.40 -35.39
CA PRO A 39 23.88 13.67 -34.83
C PRO A 39 22.90 14.18 -33.75
N GLY A 40 23.41 14.40 -32.54
CA GLY A 40 22.76 15.20 -31.50
C GLY A 40 21.79 14.46 -30.58
N GLY A 41 21.33 15.18 -29.55
CA GLY A 41 20.26 14.75 -28.64
C GLY A 41 20.51 13.45 -27.87
N LEU A 42 19.42 12.74 -27.60
CA LEU A 42 19.41 11.50 -26.83
C LEU A 42 20.16 10.33 -27.51
N PRO A 43 20.05 10.10 -28.83
CA PRO A 43 20.79 9.02 -29.49
C PRO A 43 22.31 9.13 -29.33
N ARG A 44 22.85 10.36 -29.35
CA ARG A 44 24.28 10.61 -29.11
C ARG A 44 24.68 10.30 -27.69
N ALA A 45 23.97 10.86 -26.71
CA ALA A 45 24.22 10.61 -25.29
C ALA A 45 24.13 9.11 -24.95
N LEU A 46 23.18 8.40 -25.58
CA LEU A 46 23.02 6.96 -25.43
C LEU A 46 24.22 6.19 -25.96
N ALA A 47 24.71 6.50 -27.16
CA ALA A 47 25.88 5.84 -27.75
C ALA A 47 27.15 6.10 -26.91
N GLU A 48 27.34 7.33 -26.44
CA GLU A 48 28.43 7.70 -25.53
C GLU A 48 28.37 6.87 -24.24
N ARG A 49 27.18 6.77 -23.60
CA ARG A 49 27.01 5.97 -22.37
C ARG A 49 27.16 4.46 -22.59
N VAL A 50 26.78 3.93 -23.76
CA VAL A 50 27.06 2.52 -24.12
C VAL A 50 28.57 2.27 -24.19
N ALA A 51 29.33 3.17 -24.82
CA ALA A 51 30.78 3.06 -24.92
C ALA A 51 31.45 3.15 -23.52
N GLU A 52 31.00 4.08 -22.67
CA GLU A 52 31.44 4.18 -21.28
C GLU A 52 31.19 2.88 -20.51
N HIS A 53 29.97 2.32 -20.61
CA HIS A 53 29.60 1.09 -19.92
C HIS A 53 30.41 -0.12 -20.39
N ALA A 54 30.70 -0.20 -21.70
CA ALA A 54 31.54 -1.25 -22.28
C ALA A 54 32.99 -1.19 -21.79
N ALA A 55 33.47 -0.01 -21.37
CA ALA A 55 34.81 0.19 -20.83
C ALA A 55 34.91 -0.04 -19.31
N LEU A 56 33.79 -0.23 -18.60
CA LEU A 56 33.80 -0.40 -17.14
C LEU A 56 34.44 -1.74 -16.71
N PRO A 57 35.17 -1.76 -15.57
CA PRO A 57 35.59 -3.01 -14.95
C PRO A 57 34.37 -3.81 -14.45
N PRO A 58 34.46 -5.15 -14.36
CA PRO A 58 33.30 -6.00 -14.06
C PRO A 58 32.53 -5.71 -12.76
N SER A 59 33.18 -5.16 -11.73
CA SER A 59 32.51 -4.75 -10.49
C SER A 59 31.69 -3.47 -10.68
N ALA A 60 32.25 -2.47 -11.36
CA ALA A 60 31.55 -1.21 -11.65
C ALA A 60 30.40 -1.43 -12.65
N ALA A 61 30.60 -2.28 -13.66
CA ALA A 61 29.55 -2.65 -14.60
C ALA A 61 28.35 -3.29 -13.89
N ARG A 62 28.60 -4.20 -12.93
CA ARG A 62 27.53 -4.82 -12.13
C ARG A 62 26.75 -3.80 -11.29
N ALA A 63 27.44 -2.83 -10.68
CA ALA A 63 26.79 -1.79 -9.89
C ALA A 63 25.91 -0.89 -10.77
N ALA A 64 26.42 -0.46 -11.93
CA ALA A 64 25.65 0.31 -12.91
C ALA A 64 24.44 -0.50 -13.45
N GLU A 65 24.62 -1.79 -13.74
CA GLU A 65 23.55 -2.66 -14.22
C GLU A 65 22.46 -2.93 -13.18
N GLN A 66 22.77 -2.87 -11.88
CA GLN A 66 21.74 -3.04 -10.85
C GLN A 66 20.66 -1.95 -10.97
N ARG A 67 21.06 -0.71 -11.28
CA ARG A 67 20.13 0.39 -11.54
C ARG A 67 19.33 0.15 -12.83
N LEU A 68 19.98 -0.31 -13.90
CA LEU A 68 19.31 -0.61 -15.16
C LEU A 68 18.30 -1.77 -15.03
N ARG A 69 18.64 -2.81 -14.25
CA ARG A 69 17.73 -3.93 -13.96
C ARG A 69 16.51 -3.50 -13.16
N HIS A 70 16.67 -2.55 -12.24
CA HIS A 70 15.53 -1.96 -11.53
C HIS A 70 14.57 -1.31 -12.53
N TRP A 71 15.07 -0.46 -13.44
CA TRP A 71 14.24 0.17 -14.47
C TRP A 71 13.65 -0.83 -15.47
N ALA A 72 14.40 -1.85 -15.88
CA ALA A 72 13.88 -2.94 -16.71
C ALA A 72 12.72 -3.67 -16.01
N GLY A 73 12.81 -3.87 -14.68
CA GLY A 73 11.70 -4.41 -13.89
C GLY A 73 10.47 -3.51 -13.84
N VAL A 74 10.67 -2.17 -13.79
CA VAL A 74 9.57 -1.18 -13.85
C VAL A 74 8.89 -1.19 -15.24
N LEU A 75 9.67 -1.34 -16.31
CA LEU A 75 9.14 -1.46 -17.67
C LEU A 75 8.38 -2.79 -17.89
N GLY A 76 8.62 -3.81 -17.06
CA GLY A 76 7.92 -5.08 -17.16
C GLY A 76 8.40 -5.96 -18.31
N PRO A 77 7.62 -7.00 -18.70
CA PRO A 77 8.07 -8.01 -19.65
C PRO A 77 8.00 -7.54 -21.13
N PRO A 78 8.85 -8.09 -22.02
CA PRO A 78 8.79 -7.82 -23.45
C PRO A 78 7.47 -8.28 -24.12
N PRO A 79 7.10 -7.72 -25.29
CA PRO A 79 7.88 -6.80 -26.12
C PRO A 79 7.82 -5.34 -25.63
N ILE A 80 9.00 -4.70 -25.56
CA ILE A 80 9.13 -3.28 -25.20
C ILE A 80 9.51 -2.49 -26.46
N ARG A 81 8.61 -1.60 -26.90
CA ARG A 81 8.86 -0.55 -27.89
C ARG A 81 8.69 0.77 -27.17
N HIS A 82 9.81 1.36 -26.78
CA HIS A 82 9.83 2.48 -25.85
C HIS A 82 10.11 3.79 -26.58
N THR A 83 9.10 4.66 -26.66
CA THR A 83 9.27 6.02 -27.16
C THR A 83 9.69 6.96 -26.03
N LEU A 84 10.81 7.65 -26.21
CA LEU A 84 11.37 8.61 -25.25
C LEU A 84 11.21 10.02 -25.81
N LEU A 85 10.25 10.76 -25.26
CA LEU A 85 10.03 12.19 -25.50
C LEU A 85 10.68 13.00 -24.38
N HIS A 86 11.99 12.85 -24.21
CA HIS A 86 12.75 13.52 -23.17
C HIS A 86 13.99 14.21 -23.76
N PRO A 87 14.41 15.36 -23.20
CA PRO A 87 15.76 15.86 -23.43
C PRO A 87 16.79 14.83 -22.96
N ALA A 88 18.00 14.91 -23.51
CA ALA A 88 19.13 14.02 -23.21
C ALA A 88 19.66 14.18 -21.77
N THR A 89 18.86 13.76 -20.81
CA THR A 89 19.15 13.74 -19.37
C THR A 89 19.66 12.36 -18.96
N ASP A 90 20.35 12.26 -17.83
CA ASP A 90 20.82 10.97 -17.30
C ASP A 90 19.69 9.95 -17.12
N LEU A 91 18.50 10.39 -16.68
CA LEU A 91 17.35 9.50 -16.54
C LEU A 91 16.84 8.98 -17.89
N ALA A 92 16.76 9.84 -18.92
CA ALA A 92 16.35 9.41 -20.25
C ALA A 92 17.33 8.38 -20.83
N VAL A 93 18.63 8.58 -20.62
CA VAL A 93 19.67 7.63 -21.01
C VAL A 93 19.53 6.31 -20.23
N ASP A 94 19.31 6.36 -18.92
CA ASP A 94 19.11 5.15 -18.10
C ASP A 94 17.87 4.35 -18.52
N LEU A 95 16.75 5.02 -18.86
CA LEU A 95 15.53 4.38 -19.35
C LEU A 95 15.75 3.74 -20.73
N ALA A 96 16.49 4.41 -21.62
CA ALA A 96 16.89 3.84 -22.91
C ALA A 96 17.75 2.59 -22.73
N LEU A 97 18.78 2.66 -21.88
CA LEU A 97 19.67 1.53 -21.60
C LEU A 97 18.94 0.37 -20.92
N ALA A 98 18.02 0.65 -20.00
CA ALA A 98 17.18 -0.37 -19.38
C ALA A 98 16.26 -1.07 -20.39
N THR A 99 15.73 -0.32 -21.36
CA THR A 99 14.96 -0.87 -22.48
C THR A 99 15.81 -1.83 -23.32
N LEU A 100 17.02 -1.42 -23.68
CA LEU A 100 17.95 -2.24 -24.45
C LEU A 100 18.39 -3.49 -23.68
N LEU A 101 18.65 -3.34 -22.38
CA LEU A 101 18.99 -4.46 -21.49
C LEU A 101 17.84 -5.48 -21.40
N ALA A 102 16.59 -5.03 -21.49
CA ALA A 102 15.40 -5.88 -21.54
C ALA A 102 15.12 -6.47 -22.94
N GLY A 103 15.98 -6.21 -23.93
CA GLY A 103 15.82 -6.68 -25.31
C GLY A 103 14.76 -5.90 -26.12
N GLY A 104 14.39 -4.70 -25.66
CA GLY A 104 13.45 -3.82 -26.35
C GLY A 104 14.10 -2.92 -27.41
N THR A 105 13.27 -2.11 -28.06
CA THR A 105 13.68 -1.08 -29.02
C THR A 105 13.35 0.31 -28.47
N VAL A 106 14.27 1.25 -28.60
CA VAL A 106 14.12 2.64 -28.18
C VAL A 106 13.81 3.51 -29.39
N HIS A 107 12.75 4.31 -29.33
CA HIS A 107 12.42 5.34 -30.29
C HIS A 107 12.69 6.71 -29.65
N CYS A 108 13.69 7.43 -30.16
CA CYS A 108 13.98 8.78 -29.71
C CYS A 108 13.19 9.77 -30.55
N ALA A 109 12.41 10.64 -29.91
CA ALA A 109 11.63 11.67 -30.58
C ALA A 109 11.81 13.03 -29.87
N ASP A 110 11.54 14.12 -30.59
CA ASP A 110 11.75 15.47 -30.08
C ASP A 110 10.59 15.88 -29.14
N PRO A 111 10.84 16.19 -27.85
CA PRO A 111 9.80 16.66 -26.94
C PRO A 111 9.19 18.02 -27.34
N GLU A 112 9.89 18.82 -28.15
CA GLU A 112 9.43 20.14 -28.60
C GLU A 112 8.60 20.09 -29.90
N GLU A 113 8.47 18.91 -30.51
CA GLU A 113 7.62 18.71 -31.68
C GLU A 113 6.13 18.98 -31.35
N GLN A 114 5.34 19.26 -32.40
CA GLN A 114 3.91 19.50 -32.25
C GLN A 114 3.20 18.26 -31.66
N PRO A 115 2.25 18.44 -30.72
CA PRO A 115 1.54 17.33 -30.06
C PRO A 115 0.95 16.29 -31.01
N ASP A 116 0.30 16.73 -32.09
CA ASP A 116 -0.31 15.84 -33.10
C ASP A 116 0.74 14.95 -33.78
N ALA A 117 1.87 15.53 -34.21
CA ALA A 117 2.97 14.79 -34.79
C ALA A 117 3.61 13.79 -33.79
N GLN A 118 3.72 14.18 -32.51
CA GLN A 118 4.19 13.28 -31.44
C GLN A 118 3.25 12.09 -31.26
N LEU A 119 1.93 12.32 -31.21
CA LEU A 119 0.92 11.26 -31.08
C LEU A 119 0.88 10.35 -32.31
N ALA A 120 0.95 10.92 -33.51
CA ALA A 120 1.05 10.17 -34.75
C ALA A 120 2.30 9.28 -34.79
N ALA A 121 3.46 9.77 -34.32
CA ALA A 121 4.68 8.98 -34.21
C ALA A 121 4.55 7.86 -33.17
N VAL A 122 3.94 8.13 -32.01
CA VAL A 122 3.68 7.12 -30.98
C VAL A 122 2.83 5.98 -31.52
N ALA A 123 1.75 6.31 -32.23
CA ALA A 123 0.85 5.35 -32.87
C ALA A 123 1.56 4.55 -33.98
N ALA A 124 2.23 5.23 -34.92
CA ALA A 124 2.91 4.61 -36.05
C ALA A 124 4.01 3.62 -35.64
N ASN A 125 4.71 3.89 -34.53
CA ASN A 125 5.75 3.01 -34.00
C ASN A 125 5.17 1.78 -33.27
N GLY A 126 3.86 1.74 -33.00
CA GLY A 126 3.25 0.75 -32.13
C GLY A 126 3.85 0.80 -30.73
N THR A 127 4.04 2.01 -30.21
CA THR A 127 4.69 2.26 -28.92
C THR A 127 3.97 1.52 -27.81
N THR A 128 4.71 0.72 -27.03
CA THR A 128 4.16 0.04 -25.86
C THR A 128 4.48 0.76 -24.55
N HIS A 129 5.57 1.53 -24.54
CA HIS A 129 6.03 2.32 -23.40
C HIS A 129 6.35 3.74 -23.85
N LEU A 130 5.91 4.74 -23.09
CA LEU A 130 6.20 6.14 -23.39
C LEU A 130 6.84 6.80 -22.16
N SER A 131 8.01 7.43 -22.30
CA SER A 131 8.55 8.30 -21.24
C SER A 131 8.60 9.75 -21.67
N LEU A 132 8.11 10.65 -20.82
CA LEU A 132 8.01 12.08 -21.11
C LEU A 132 7.95 12.94 -19.83
N PRO A 133 8.31 14.25 -19.89
CA PRO A 133 8.06 15.16 -18.78
C PRO A 133 6.57 15.28 -18.45
N SER A 134 6.22 15.44 -17.17
CA SER A 134 4.81 15.59 -16.74
C SER A 134 4.07 16.70 -17.49
N ALA A 135 4.74 17.84 -17.74
CA ALA A 135 4.13 18.95 -18.48
C ALA A 135 3.73 18.54 -19.91
N LEU A 136 4.53 17.70 -20.57
CA LEU A 136 4.24 17.18 -21.90
C LEU A 136 3.09 16.17 -21.85
N LEU A 137 3.06 15.29 -20.84
CA LEU A 137 1.94 14.37 -20.63
C LEU A 137 0.60 15.10 -20.57
N TRP A 138 0.51 16.17 -19.76
CA TRP A 138 -0.73 16.94 -19.63
C TRP A 138 -1.11 17.69 -20.92
N ARG A 139 -0.12 18.05 -21.74
CA ARG A 139 -0.35 18.67 -23.05
C ARG A 139 -0.92 17.66 -24.03
N LEU A 140 -0.33 16.45 -24.10
CA LEU A 140 -0.77 15.38 -24.99
C LEU A 140 -2.15 14.83 -24.60
N SER A 141 -2.39 14.59 -23.31
CA SER A 141 -3.63 14.00 -22.82
C SER A 141 -4.86 14.92 -22.94
N ARG A 142 -4.66 16.18 -23.33
CA ARG A 142 -5.72 17.19 -23.50
C ARG A 142 -5.89 17.62 -24.96
N GLN A 143 -5.23 16.93 -25.91
CA GLN A 143 -5.45 17.19 -27.33
C GLN A 143 -6.90 16.81 -27.72
N PRO A 144 -7.61 17.68 -28.45
CA PRO A 144 -9.03 17.44 -28.79
C PRO A 144 -9.22 16.27 -29.75
N ASP A 145 -8.21 15.99 -30.56
CA ASP A 145 -8.10 14.93 -31.58
C ASP A 145 -7.38 13.69 -31.08
N LEU A 146 -7.08 13.58 -29.77
CA LEU A 146 -6.36 12.43 -29.21
C LEU A 146 -6.98 11.08 -29.59
N ALA A 147 -8.30 11.01 -29.65
CA ALA A 147 -9.05 9.80 -30.00
C ALA A 147 -8.90 9.37 -31.47
N GLU A 148 -8.38 10.23 -32.35
CA GLU A 148 -8.10 9.91 -33.76
C GLU A 148 -6.80 9.10 -33.92
N HIS A 149 -5.94 9.08 -32.90
CA HIS A 149 -4.70 8.29 -32.90
C HIS A 149 -4.89 6.90 -32.31
N ASP A 150 -4.40 5.88 -33.01
CA ASP A 150 -4.40 4.50 -32.49
C ASP A 150 -3.29 4.31 -31.45
N LEU A 151 -3.65 4.49 -30.18
CA LEU A 151 -2.79 4.27 -29.02
C LEU A 151 -3.03 2.91 -28.34
N GLY A 152 -3.76 1.98 -28.99
CA GLY A 152 -4.15 0.70 -28.37
C GLY A 152 -2.98 -0.22 -27.99
N ALA A 153 -1.79 0.03 -28.53
CA ALA A 153 -0.56 -0.68 -28.17
C ALA A 153 0.09 -0.16 -26.86
N LEU A 154 -0.26 1.05 -26.42
CA LEU A 154 0.36 1.72 -25.28
C LEU A 154 -0.07 1.06 -23.97
N ARG A 155 0.90 0.61 -23.17
CA ARG A 155 0.66 -0.12 -21.91
C ARG A 155 1.06 0.70 -20.70
N LEU A 156 2.19 1.38 -20.81
CA LEU A 156 2.78 2.15 -19.72
C LEU A 156 3.23 3.52 -20.21
N VAL A 157 2.92 4.54 -19.42
CA VAL A 157 3.46 5.89 -19.59
C VAL A 157 4.19 6.28 -18.32
N LEU A 158 5.49 6.49 -18.44
CA LEU A 158 6.37 6.95 -17.38
C LEU A 158 6.52 8.47 -17.48
N HIS A 159 6.04 9.21 -16.49
CA HIS A 159 6.16 10.66 -16.52
C HIS A 159 7.03 11.22 -15.40
N VAL A 160 7.92 12.15 -15.77
CA VAL A 160 8.91 12.72 -14.85
C VAL A 160 8.58 14.18 -14.53
N GLY A 161 8.51 14.54 -13.25
CA GLY A 161 8.26 15.93 -12.88
C GLY A 161 7.89 16.15 -11.41
N PRO A 162 7.22 17.26 -11.09
CA PRO A 162 6.64 17.49 -9.77
C PRO A 162 5.50 16.49 -9.50
N GLU A 163 5.12 16.37 -8.22
CA GLU A 163 4.00 15.52 -7.79
C GLU A 163 2.73 15.93 -8.57
N PRO A 164 2.10 15.00 -9.29
CA PRO A 164 0.89 15.31 -10.04
C PRO A 164 -0.31 15.44 -9.09
N ARG A 165 -1.32 16.20 -9.50
CA ARG A 165 -2.64 16.12 -8.85
C ARG A 165 -3.30 14.82 -9.28
N GLN A 166 -4.01 14.18 -8.35
CA GLN A 166 -4.68 12.91 -8.61
C GLN A 166 -5.69 13.00 -9.77
N ASP A 167 -6.43 14.10 -9.87
CA ASP A 167 -7.39 14.33 -10.97
C ASP A 167 -6.72 14.41 -12.35
N ASP A 168 -5.53 15.02 -12.44
CA ASP A 168 -4.76 15.10 -13.69
C ASP A 168 -4.29 13.71 -14.14
N VAL A 169 -3.89 12.86 -13.19
CA VAL A 169 -3.50 11.47 -13.47
C VAL A 169 -4.69 10.68 -13.99
N TYR A 170 -5.86 10.76 -13.34
CA TYR A 170 -7.05 10.04 -13.79
C TYR A 170 -7.51 10.48 -15.17
N ALA A 171 -7.55 11.78 -15.43
CA ALA A 171 -7.90 12.31 -16.75
C ALA A 171 -6.94 11.80 -17.83
N ALA A 172 -5.63 11.75 -17.55
CA ALA A 172 -4.65 11.25 -18.51
C ALA A 172 -4.70 9.72 -18.69
N VAL A 173 -4.98 8.93 -17.63
CA VAL A 173 -5.23 7.48 -17.75
C VAL A 173 -6.43 7.22 -18.66
N GLU A 174 -7.53 7.93 -18.43
CA GLU A 174 -8.75 7.79 -19.24
C GLU A 174 -8.50 8.17 -20.70
N ALA A 175 -7.80 9.28 -20.93
CA ALA A 175 -7.51 9.80 -22.26
C ALA A 175 -6.55 8.90 -23.07
N LEU A 176 -5.51 8.34 -22.44
CA LEU A 176 -4.49 7.55 -23.12
C LEU A 176 -4.75 6.04 -23.10
N GLY A 177 -5.65 5.56 -22.23
CA GLY A 177 -5.94 4.13 -22.07
C GLY A 177 -4.77 3.30 -21.50
N ALA A 178 -3.80 3.95 -20.85
CA ALA A 178 -2.56 3.33 -20.39
C ALA A 178 -2.31 3.53 -18.89
N VAL A 179 -1.52 2.62 -18.29
CA VAL A 179 -1.08 2.76 -16.90
C VAL A 179 -0.10 3.93 -16.80
N LEU A 180 -0.33 4.84 -15.86
CA LEU A 180 0.60 5.93 -15.57
C LEU A 180 1.49 5.57 -14.37
N ALA A 181 2.80 5.76 -14.55
CA ALA A 181 3.77 5.64 -13.48
C ALA A 181 4.53 6.97 -13.33
N HIS A 182 4.44 7.56 -12.14
CA HIS A 182 5.13 8.80 -11.83
C HIS A 182 6.55 8.51 -11.33
N VAL A 183 7.53 9.17 -11.96
CA VAL A 183 8.90 9.23 -11.47
C VAL A 183 9.16 10.65 -10.97
N ARG A 184 9.50 10.79 -9.69
CA ARG A 184 9.89 12.10 -9.15
C ARG A 184 11.16 12.57 -9.85
N ALA A 185 11.25 13.89 -10.08
CA ALA A 185 12.46 14.47 -10.66
C ALA A 185 13.70 14.06 -9.82
N PRO A 186 14.76 13.51 -10.45
CA PRO A 186 15.99 13.16 -9.76
C PRO A 186 16.59 14.35 -9.02
N HIS A 187 17.15 14.09 -7.85
CA HIS A 187 17.75 15.07 -6.93
C HIS A 187 16.79 16.13 -6.40
N SER A 188 15.48 15.93 -6.53
CA SER A 188 14.49 16.84 -5.96
C SER A 188 14.34 16.65 -4.45
N GLN A 189 13.89 17.70 -3.75
CA GLN A 189 13.53 17.59 -2.33
C GLN A 189 12.44 16.54 -2.09
N ALA A 190 11.55 16.37 -3.05
CA ALA A 190 10.47 15.38 -3.00
C ALA A 190 10.99 13.95 -3.09
N GLU A 191 11.96 13.67 -3.98
CA GLU A 191 12.65 12.38 -4.02
C GLU A 191 13.39 12.11 -2.70
N ALA A 192 14.11 13.10 -2.18
CA ALA A 192 14.82 12.95 -0.91
C ALA A 192 13.87 12.70 0.28
N ALA A 193 12.70 13.34 0.29
CA ALA A 193 11.67 13.13 1.31
C ALA A 193 11.06 11.73 1.24
N ASP A 194 10.72 11.23 0.05
CA ASP A 194 10.24 9.87 -0.14
C ASP A 194 11.31 8.84 0.25
N GLY A 195 12.58 9.07 -0.10
CA GLY A 195 13.70 8.25 0.33
C GLY A 195 13.81 8.14 1.85
N ARG A 196 13.65 9.26 2.58
CA ARG A 196 13.58 9.28 4.05
C ARG A 196 12.36 8.51 4.57
N LEU A 197 11.17 8.77 4.05
CA LEU A 197 9.95 8.08 4.45
C LEU A 197 10.05 6.55 4.29
N ARG A 198 10.62 6.08 3.19
CA ARG A 198 10.85 4.64 2.95
C ARG A 198 11.86 4.07 3.93
N ALA A 199 12.91 4.81 4.27
CA ALA A 199 13.88 4.39 5.28
C ALA A 199 13.23 4.29 6.66
N ASP A 200 12.42 5.28 7.04
CA ASP A 200 11.67 5.31 8.30
C ASP A 200 10.67 4.17 8.37
N ALA A 201 9.91 3.90 7.29
CA ALA A 201 8.96 2.80 7.21
C ALA A 201 9.64 1.43 7.38
N ARG A 202 10.82 1.23 6.75
CA ARG A 202 11.62 0.01 6.95
C ARG A 202 12.15 -0.11 8.38
N ALA A 203 12.63 0.99 8.95
CA ALA A 203 13.10 1.02 10.33
C ALA A 203 11.96 0.69 11.32
N ALA A 204 10.78 1.27 11.11
CA ALA A 204 9.58 0.99 11.88
C ALA A 204 9.14 -0.47 11.74
N THR A 205 9.17 -1.03 10.52
CA THR A 205 8.86 -2.45 10.27
C THR A 205 9.86 -3.36 10.99
N ALA A 206 11.16 -3.06 10.92
CA ALA A 206 12.19 -3.83 11.60
C ALA A 206 12.07 -3.73 13.13
N ALA A 207 11.70 -2.56 13.66
CA ALA A 207 11.42 -2.38 15.08
C ALA A 207 10.17 -3.17 15.52
N ALA A 208 9.07 -3.07 14.77
CA ALA A 208 7.85 -3.83 15.01
C ALA A 208 8.12 -5.33 15.01
N TRP A 209 8.91 -5.82 14.04
CA TRP A 209 9.34 -7.22 14.00
C TRP A 209 10.05 -7.63 15.30
N LYS A 210 11.00 -6.82 15.80
CA LYS A 210 11.69 -7.10 17.06
C LYS A 210 10.73 -7.19 18.25
N HIS A 211 9.68 -6.38 18.27
CA HIS A 211 8.66 -6.42 19.31
C HIS A 211 7.67 -7.58 19.16
N SER A 212 7.53 -8.16 17.96
CA SER A 212 6.68 -9.33 17.73
C SER A 212 7.42 -10.67 17.82
N ILE A 213 8.75 -10.67 17.96
CA ILE A 213 9.52 -11.91 18.14
C ILE A 213 9.04 -12.60 19.42
N GLY A 214 8.63 -13.85 19.30
CA GLY A 214 8.16 -14.67 20.42
C GLY A 214 6.67 -14.53 20.74
N ILE A 215 5.95 -13.61 20.08
CA ILE A 215 4.49 -13.53 20.15
C ILE A 215 3.89 -14.51 19.15
N THR A 216 3.16 -15.50 19.63
CA THR A 216 2.45 -16.48 18.79
C THR A 216 0.99 -16.07 18.58
N ALA A 217 0.38 -16.56 17.50
CA ALA A 217 -1.06 -16.38 17.26
C ALA A 217 -1.91 -16.97 18.40
N ASP A 218 -1.45 -18.06 19.01
CA ASP A 218 -2.12 -18.71 20.14
C ASP A 218 -2.12 -17.80 21.37
N GLN A 219 -1.00 -17.15 21.70
CA GLN A 219 -0.91 -16.19 22.81
C GLN A 219 -1.85 -14.99 22.61
N VAL A 220 -1.94 -14.46 21.39
CA VAL A 220 -2.87 -13.36 21.06
C VAL A 220 -4.32 -13.81 21.24
N THR A 221 -4.64 -15.04 20.81
CA THR A 221 -5.99 -15.61 20.92
C THR A 221 -6.37 -15.88 22.38
N GLU A 222 -5.45 -16.45 23.15
CA GLU A 222 -5.61 -16.72 24.58
C GLU A 222 -5.80 -15.43 25.38
N PHE A 223 -4.97 -14.42 25.12
CA PHE A 223 -5.15 -13.08 25.71
C PHE A 223 -6.52 -12.49 25.37
N GLY A 224 -6.96 -12.58 24.11
CA GLY A 224 -8.28 -12.12 23.69
C GLY A 224 -9.41 -12.78 24.49
N ALA A 225 -9.36 -14.11 24.62
CA ALA A 225 -10.35 -14.87 25.40
C ALA A 225 -10.35 -14.47 26.88
N HIS A 226 -9.17 -14.26 27.49
CA HIS A 226 -9.05 -13.80 28.87
C HIS A 226 -9.58 -12.36 29.05
N LEU A 227 -9.26 -11.46 28.12
CA LEU A 227 -9.73 -10.08 28.16
C LEU A 227 -11.26 -10.01 28.03
N ASP A 228 -11.83 -10.74 27.09
CA ASP A 228 -13.29 -10.82 26.91
C ASP A 228 -13.96 -11.35 28.18
N ARG A 229 -13.45 -12.45 28.74
CA ARG A 229 -13.96 -13.01 30.00
C ARG A 229 -13.90 -11.98 31.14
N ALA A 230 -12.80 -11.24 31.27
CA ALA A 230 -12.62 -10.24 32.33
C ALA A 230 -13.60 -9.07 32.20
N VAL A 231 -13.73 -8.53 30.98
CA VAL A 231 -14.63 -7.41 30.67
C VAL A 231 -16.08 -7.83 30.86
N LEU A 232 -16.48 -9.00 30.34
CA LEU A 232 -17.84 -9.51 30.44
C LEU A 232 -18.20 -9.87 31.89
N THR A 233 -17.28 -10.46 32.66
CA THR A 233 -17.51 -10.71 34.10
C THR A 233 -17.72 -9.41 34.87
N THR A 234 -16.94 -8.37 34.54
CA THR A 234 -17.11 -7.03 35.14
C THR A 234 -18.48 -6.44 34.77
N LEU A 235 -18.90 -6.57 33.51
CA LEU A 235 -20.20 -6.13 33.02
C LEU A 235 -21.36 -6.86 33.74
N LEU A 236 -21.30 -8.18 33.87
CA LEU A 236 -22.31 -8.97 34.57
C LEU A 236 -22.43 -8.53 36.03
N HIS A 237 -21.30 -8.36 36.72
CA HIS A 237 -21.30 -7.87 38.09
C HIS A 237 -22.00 -6.50 38.23
N ILE A 238 -21.76 -5.58 37.29
CA ILE A 238 -22.42 -4.25 37.28
C ILE A 238 -23.94 -4.36 37.09
N LEU A 239 -24.38 -5.26 36.22
CA LEU A 239 -25.81 -5.54 36.03
C LEU A 239 -26.41 -6.15 37.31
N GLN A 240 -25.73 -7.09 37.95
CA GLN A 240 -26.14 -7.69 39.23
C GLN A 240 -26.22 -6.69 40.37
N GLN A 241 -25.30 -5.72 40.43
CA GLN A 241 -25.37 -4.59 41.37
C GLN A 241 -26.62 -3.71 41.18
N SER A 242 -27.22 -3.74 39.98
CA SER A 242 -28.47 -3.05 39.68
C SER A 242 -29.71 -3.92 39.95
N GLY A 243 -29.52 -5.11 40.54
CA GLY A 243 -30.61 -6.03 40.92
C GLY A 243 -31.16 -6.89 39.77
N VAL A 244 -30.48 -6.94 38.62
CA VAL A 244 -30.87 -7.80 37.48
C VAL A 244 -29.92 -8.99 37.36
N LEU A 245 -30.38 -10.12 36.79
CA LEU A 245 -29.53 -11.30 36.54
C LEU A 245 -28.84 -11.90 37.80
N THR A 246 -29.40 -11.69 38.99
CA THR A 246 -28.93 -12.28 40.26
C THR A 246 -29.53 -13.67 40.53
N GLU A 247 -30.63 -14.01 39.83
CA GLU A 247 -31.36 -15.26 40.01
C GLU A 247 -31.40 -16.04 38.69
N ALA A 248 -30.99 -17.31 38.72
CA ALA A 248 -31.00 -18.17 37.53
C ALA A 248 -32.42 -18.54 37.05
N GLN A 249 -33.39 -18.59 37.97
CA GLN A 249 -34.77 -18.98 37.66
C GLN A 249 -35.58 -17.82 37.06
N ARG A 250 -35.18 -16.58 37.33
CA ARG A 250 -35.89 -15.39 36.82
C ARG A 250 -35.42 -15.06 35.42
N GLY A 251 -36.34 -15.13 34.47
CA GLY A 251 -36.15 -14.63 33.12
C GLY A 251 -36.38 -13.12 33.05
N TRP A 252 -35.53 -12.43 32.29
CA TRP A 252 -35.61 -10.99 32.05
C TRP A 252 -35.76 -10.74 30.54
N SER A 253 -36.77 -9.97 30.15
CA SER A 253 -36.81 -9.43 28.80
C SER A 253 -35.76 -8.31 28.64
N GLU A 254 -35.22 -8.11 27.43
CA GLU A 254 -34.27 -7.02 27.19
C GLU A 254 -34.81 -5.64 27.63
N PRO A 255 -36.05 -5.24 27.30
CA PRO A 255 -36.58 -3.95 27.72
C PRO A 255 -36.70 -3.80 29.24
N GLU A 256 -37.10 -4.87 29.94
CA GLU A 256 -37.19 -4.89 31.41
C GLU A 256 -35.81 -4.73 32.03
N LEU A 257 -34.82 -5.51 31.56
CA LEU A 257 -33.45 -5.44 32.05
C LEU A 257 -32.86 -4.04 31.88
N LEU A 258 -32.98 -3.46 30.68
CA LEU A 258 -32.46 -2.13 30.39
C LEU A 258 -33.13 -1.04 31.22
N ALA A 259 -34.42 -1.19 31.51
CA ALA A 259 -35.15 -0.26 32.36
C ALA A 259 -34.71 -0.37 33.84
N THR A 260 -34.63 -1.59 34.38
CA THR A 260 -34.22 -1.84 35.77
C THR A 260 -32.77 -1.42 36.01
N ALA A 261 -31.86 -1.66 35.06
CA ALA A 261 -30.47 -1.23 35.13
C ALA A 261 -30.25 0.27 34.81
N LEU A 262 -31.34 1.05 34.66
CA LEU A 262 -31.30 2.49 34.38
C LEU A 262 -30.45 2.86 33.16
N VAL A 263 -30.47 2.03 32.11
CA VAL A 263 -29.68 2.24 30.90
C VAL A 263 -30.30 3.36 30.07
N THR A 264 -29.51 4.41 29.82
CA THR A 264 -29.95 5.54 28.99
C THR A 264 -30.28 5.10 27.56
N PRO A 265 -31.26 5.73 26.88
CA PRO A 265 -31.64 5.37 25.51
C PRO A 265 -30.47 5.30 24.53
N ALA A 266 -29.50 6.20 24.66
CA ALA A 266 -28.31 6.26 23.82
C ALA A 266 -27.39 5.03 23.97
N GLN A 267 -27.40 4.35 25.12
CA GLN A 267 -26.55 3.19 25.40
C GLN A 267 -27.25 1.84 25.19
N ARG A 268 -28.57 1.80 25.01
CA ARG A 268 -29.34 0.54 24.85
C ARG A 268 -28.80 -0.38 23.75
N PRO A 269 -28.50 0.09 22.51
CA PRO A 269 -27.97 -0.80 21.48
C PRO A 269 -26.62 -1.43 21.86
N ARG A 270 -25.83 -0.70 22.65
CA ARG A 270 -24.53 -1.19 23.14
C ARG A 270 -24.72 -2.25 24.23
N VAL A 271 -25.62 -2.00 25.19
CA VAL A 271 -25.92 -2.97 26.25
C VAL A 271 -26.58 -4.23 25.69
N GLY A 272 -27.46 -4.12 24.69
CA GLY A 272 -28.03 -5.29 23.99
C GLY A 272 -26.94 -6.20 23.42
N ARG A 273 -25.95 -5.64 22.71
CA ARG A 273 -24.78 -6.41 22.23
C ARG A 273 -23.96 -7.04 23.35
N TRP A 274 -23.89 -6.41 24.52
CA TRP A 274 -23.21 -6.99 25.67
C TRP A 274 -23.99 -8.16 26.27
N LEU A 275 -25.32 -8.12 26.28
CA LEU A 275 -26.14 -9.27 26.70
C LEU A 275 -25.94 -10.46 25.75
N ASP A 276 -25.86 -10.20 24.45
CA ASP A 276 -25.52 -11.22 23.47
C ASP A 276 -24.13 -11.82 23.70
N ALA A 277 -23.13 -10.98 23.98
CA ALA A 277 -21.78 -11.44 24.29
C ALA A 277 -21.74 -12.24 25.60
N LEU A 278 -22.43 -11.78 26.66
CA LEU A 278 -22.55 -12.52 27.91
C LEU A 278 -23.14 -13.92 27.68
N ALA A 279 -24.18 -14.03 26.86
CA ALA A 279 -24.79 -15.31 26.52
C ALA A 279 -23.86 -16.18 25.66
N GLY A 280 -23.22 -15.60 24.64
CA GLY A 280 -22.27 -16.31 23.77
C GLY A 280 -21.06 -16.87 24.51
N HIS A 281 -20.62 -16.22 25.59
CA HIS A 281 -19.54 -16.68 26.47
C HIS A 281 -20.04 -17.53 27.65
N GLY A 282 -21.32 -17.91 27.68
CA GLY A 282 -21.91 -18.79 28.70
C GLY A 282 -21.92 -18.19 30.11
N LEU A 283 -21.90 -16.86 30.23
CA LEU A 283 -22.00 -16.15 31.52
C LEU A 283 -23.44 -15.99 31.99
N ILE A 284 -24.38 -15.94 31.05
CA ILE A 284 -25.82 -15.95 31.27
C ILE A 284 -26.46 -16.92 30.28
N ALA A 285 -27.68 -17.38 30.57
CA ALA A 285 -28.45 -18.16 29.59
C ALA A 285 -29.38 -17.25 28.79
N ARG A 286 -29.54 -17.54 27.50
CA ARG A 286 -30.47 -16.87 26.60
C ARG A 286 -31.45 -17.90 26.04
N HIS A 287 -32.74 -17.64 26.20
CA HIS A 287 -33.83 -18.43 25.64
C HIS A 287 -34.66 -17.58 24.68
N ASP A 288 -35.32 -18.23 23.74
CA ASP A 288 -36.30 -17.57 22.87
C ASP A 288 -37.63 -17.40 23.62
N GLY A 289 -38.06 -16.15 23.83
CA GLY A 289 -39.36 -15.81 24.43
C GLY A 289 -40.48 -15.63 23.42
N GLY A 290 -40.25 -15.96 22.14
CA GLY A 290 -41.24 -15.82 21.07
C GLY A 290 -41.58 -14.35 20.81
N ALA A 291 -42.85 -13.97 20.98
CA ALA A 291 -43.33 -12.62 20.69
C ALA A 291 -42.71 -11.52 21.60
N GLN A 292 -42.11 -11.91 22.73
CA GLN A 292 -41.45 -10.98 23.65
C GLN A 292 -39.95 -10.79 23.36
N GLY A 293 -39.40 -11.50 22.37
CA GLY A 293 -37.98 -11.48 22.06
C GLY A 293 -37.16 -12.37 23.02
N PRO A 294 -35.82 -12.20 23.06
CA PRO A 294 -34.95 -13.03 23.88
C PRO A 294 -35.18 -12.80 25.38
N ILE A 295 -35.20 -13.89 26.13
CA ILE A 295 -35.28 -13.90 27.60
C ILE A 295 -33.91 -14.31 28.16
N PHE A 296 -33.36 -13.47 29.03
CA PHE A 296 -32.06 -13.66 29.65
C PHE A 296 -32.21 -14.13 31.10
N HIS A 297 -31.42 -15.13 31.48
CA HIS A 297 -31.38 -15.67 32.84
C HIS A 297 -29.99 -15.47 33.42
N GLY A 298 -29.96 -14.97 34.65
CA GLY A 298 -28.73 -14.73 35.38
C GLY A 298 -28.04 -16.01 35.86
N GLY A 299 -27.01 -15.80 36.67
CA GLY A 299 -26.31 -16.85 37.40
C GLY A 299 -26.18 -16.47 38.87
N PRO A 300 -25.37 -17.22 39.64
CA PRO A 300 -24.98 -16.82 40.99
C PRO A 300 -24.46 -15.38 41.00
N GLU A 301 -24.78 -14.64 42.07
CA GLU A 301 -24.30 -13.28 42.24
C GLU A 301 -22.78 -13.25 42.34
N LEU A 302 -22.15 -12.45 41.48
CA LEU A 302 -20.70 -12.24 41.49
C LEU A 302 -20.33 -11.22 42.56
N THR A 303 -19.29 -11.54 43.32
CA THR A 303 -18.64 -10.61 44.22
C THR A 303 -17.68 -9.67 43.47
N ALA A 304 -17.40 -8.50 44.06
CA ALA A 304 -16.38 -7.60 43.53
C ALA A 304 -14.97 -8.23 43.53
N ALA A 305 -14.72 -9.24 44.38
CA ALA A 305 -13.47 -9.99 44.38
C ALA A 305 -13.35 -10.87 43.13
N GLU A 306 -14.40 -11.63 42.79
CA GLU A 306 -14.44 -12.48 41.58
C GLU A 306 -14.33 -11.65 40.30
N ALA A 307 -15.04 -10.52 40.21
CA ALA A 307 -14.93 -9.62 39.08
C ALA A 307 -13.52 -9.04 38.90
N ARG A 308 -12.80 -8.79 40.00
CA ARG A 308 -11.38 -8.36 39.94
C ARG A 308 -10.46 -9.51 39.55
N GLU A 309 -10.70 -10.70 40.08
CA GLU A 309 -9.89 -11.89 39.82
C GLU A 309 -9.96 -12.33 38.35
N ALA A 310 -11.11 -12.12 37.70
CA ALA A 310 -11.28 -12.40 36.27
C ALA A 310 -10.27 -11.66 35.37
N TRP A 311 -9.65 -10.56 35.83
CA TRP A 311 -8.61 -9.84 35.10
C TRP A 311 -7.23 -10.48 35.18
N ARG A 312 -6.96 -11.35 36.16
CA ARG A 312 -5.61 -11.89 36.40
C ARG A 312 -5.04 -12.61 35.16
N PRO A 313 -5.74 -13.54 34.50
CA PRO A 313 -5.21 -14.23 33.32
C PRO A 313 -4.91 -13.27 32.15
N ALA A 314 -5.72 -12.23 31.96
CA ALA A 314 -5.47 -11.23 30.92
C ALA A 314 -4.24 -10.38 31.21
N VAL A 315 -3.98 -10.07 32.49
CA VAL A 315 -2.78 -9.33 32.93
C VAL A 315 -1.52 -10.19 32.77
N GLU A 316 -1.60 -11.47 33.14
CA GLU A 316 -0.50 -12.42 32.99
C GLU A 316 -0.12 -12.59 31.51
N ALA A 317 -1.10 -12.93 30.65
CA ALA A 317 -0.86 -13.10 29.21
C ALA A 317 -0.36 -11.80 28.53
N TRP A 318 -0.82 -10.63 28.99
CA TRP A 318 -0.31 -9.35 28.49
C TRP A 318 1.13 -9.06 28.91
N GLY A 319 1.51 -9.49 30.12
CA GLY A 319 2.86 -9.36 30.69
C GLY A 319 3.93 -10.11 29.88
N ASP A 320 3.54 -11.13 29.12
CA ASP A 320 4.42 -11.95 28.29
C ASP A 320 4.78 -11.31 26.93
N GLY A 321 4.65 -9.97 26.82
CA GLY A 321 5.20 -9.19 25.72
C GLY A 321 4.19 -8.68 24.69
N LEU A 322 2.88 -8.82 24.93
CA LEU A 322 1.84 -8.36 24.00
C LEU A 322 1.74 -6.83 23.90
N GLY A 323 2.24 -6.09 24.89
CA GLY A 323 2.37 -4.64 24.78
C GLY A 323 2.65 -3.94 26.11
N PRO A 324 2.68 -2.59 26.10
CA PRO A 324 2.91 -1.82 27.32
C PRO A 324 1.77 -1.99 28.33
N ALA A 325 2.08 -2.26 29.60
CA ALA A 325 1.09 -2.44 30.67
C ALA A 325 0.07 -1.28 30.78
N ALA A 326 0.50 -0.05 30.46
CA ALA A 326 -0.33 1.13 30.46
C ALA A 326 -1.57 1.05 29.54
N VAL A 327 -1.50 0.24 28.48
CA VAL A 327 -2.62 0.01 27.55
C VAL A 327 -3.69 -0.84 28.22
N LEU A 328 -3.32 -2.00 28.79
CA LEU A 328 -4.27 -2.86 29.49
C LEU A 328 -4.89 -2.17 30.71
N ASP A 329 -4.09 -1.42 31.46
CA ASP A 329 -4.57 -0.61 32.58
C ASP A 329 -5.64 0.41 32.16
N ARG A 330 -5.49 1.00 30.96
CA ARG A 330 -6.50 1.91 30.41
C ARG A 330 -7.80 1.18 30.14
N VAL A 331 -7.74 -0.02 29.55
CA VAL A 331 -8.93 -0.85 29.28
C VAL A 331 -9.63 -1.22 30.58
N ARG A 332 -8.89 -1.70 31.58
CA ARG A 332 -9.41 -2.04 32.91
C ARG A 332 -10.10 -0.85 33.59
N ARG A 333 -9.47 0.32 33.58
CA ARG A 333 -10.09 1.56 34.10
C ARG A 333 -11.34 1.96 33.33
N GLY A 334 -11.37 1.71 32.02
CA GLY A 334 -12.56 1.90 31.18
C GLY A 334 -13.71 1.00 31.63
N ALA A 335 -13.44 -0.29 31.84
CA ALA A 335 -14.44 -1.25 32.30
C ALA A 335 -15.05 -0.87 33.66
N LEU A 336 -14.24 -0.38 34.61
CA LEU A 336 -14.72 0.08 35.91
C LEU A 336 -15.60 1.34 35.84
N ARG A 337 -15.56 2.11 34.74
CA ARG A 337 -16.39 3.30 34.53
C ARG A 337 -17.72 2.99 33.81
N LEU A 338 -17.91 1.76 33.36
CA LEU A 338 -19.12 1.33 32.66
C LEU A 338 -20.43 1.67 33.39
N PRO A 339 -20.57 1.56 34.73
CA PRO A 339 -21.82 1.91 35.41
C PRO A 339 -22.23 3.37 35.18
N ARG A 340 -21.26 4.29 35.24
CA ARG A 340 -21.49 5.71 35.01
C ARG A 340 -21.78 6.03 33.55
N LEU A 341 -21.16 5.27 32.64
CA LEU A 341 -21.40 5.42 31.20
C LEU A 341 -22.79 4.95 30.78
N ILE A 342 -23.26 3.79 31.26
CA ILE A 342 -24.57 3.25 30.88
C ILE A 342 -25.74 4.07 31.44
N THR A 343 -25.56 4.60 32.65
CA THR A 343 -26.53 5.47 33.33
C THR A 343 -26.46 6.93 32.87
N GLY A 344 -25.48 7.30 32.03
CA GLY A 344 -25.28 8.67 31.55
C GLY A 344 -24.74 9.64 32.60
N ALA A 345 -24.34 9.16 33.78
CA ALA A 345 -23.67 9.96 34.80
C ALA A 345 -22.27 10.46 34.36
N GLU A 346 -21.72 9.88 33.29
CA GLU A 346 -20.47 10.32 32.68
C GLU A 346 -20.57 10.29 31.15
N PRO A 347 -20.12 11.34 30.42
CA PRO A 347 -20.11 11.32 28.97
C PRO A 347 -19.02 10.36 28.44
N ALA A 348 -19.29 9.76 27.27
CA ALA A 348 -18.27 9.00 26.55
C ALA A 348 -17.10 9.92 26.18
N ARG A 349 -15.87 9.51 26.50
CA ARG A 349 -14.68 10.22 26.01
C ARG A 349 -14.39 9.80 24.56
N PRO A 350 -13.94 10.73 23.69
CA PRO A 350 -13.44 10.35 22.37
C PRO A 350 -12.24 9.41 22.53
N ALA A 351 -12.18 8.42 21.64
CA ALA A 351 -11.09 7.45 21.54
C ALA A 351 -9.77 8.11 21.13
#